data_AF-A0A1H5X9E2-F1
#
_entry.id   AF-A0A1H5X9E2-F1
#
_cell.length_a   1.000
_cell.length_b   1.000
_cell.length_c   1.000
_cell.angle_alpha   90.00
_cell.angle_beta   90.00
_cell.angle_gamma   90.00
#
_symmetry.space_group_name_H-M   'P 1'
#
loop_
_entity.id
_entity.type
_entity.pdbx_description
1 polymer ?
#
loop_
_entity_poly.entity_id
_entity_poly.type
_entity_poly.pdbx_seq_one_letter_code
_entity_poly.pdbx_strand_id
1 'polypeptide(L)' 'MDWHIVYAKFDGCKGFKAFDVNEGRQVGNLIYASLMENTEDTRQKLQKLADLNKEYHLVLQLRRKGRVCFQTK' A
#
# COMPACT_ATOMS: atom_id res chain seq x y z
N MET A 1 -6.61 3.22 18.18
CA MET A 1 -5.93 3.45 16.89
C MET A 1 -6.21 2.28 15.98
N ASP A 2 -6.67 2.54 14.77
CA ASP A 2 -7.06 1.51 13.81
C ASP A 2 -5.95 1.31 12.76
N TRP A 3 -5.19 0.24 12.93
CA TRP A 3 -4.11 -0.13 12.02
C TRP A 3 -4.63 -0.76 10.73
N HIS A 4 -4.02 -0.38 9.62
CA HIS A 4 -4.32 -0.86 8.28
C HIS A 4 -3.05 -1.48 7.68
N ILE A 5 -3.24 -2.54 6.91
CA ILE A 5 -2.14 -3.20 6.18
C ILE A 5 -2.01 -2.52 4.82
N VAL A 6 -0.78 -2.20 4.43
CA VAL A 6 -0.45 -1.68 3.11
C VAL A 6 -0.40 -2.83 2.10
N TYR A 7 -1.07 -2.65 0.98
CA TYR A 7 -0.99 -3.53 -0.17
C TYR A 7 -0.53 -2.74 -1.39
N ALA A 8 0.23 -3.38 -2.28
CA ALA A 8 0.69 -2.81 -3.53
C ALA A 8 0.31 -3.68 -4.73
N LYS A 9 0.07 -3.03 -5.87
CA LYS A 9 -0.04 -3.63 -7.19
C LYS A 9 0.85 -2.84 -8.14
N PHE A 10 1.65 -3.56 -8.93
CA PHE A 10 2.49 -3.00 -9.99
C PHE A 10 1.87 -3.32 -11.34
N ASP A 11 2.36 -2.67 -12.39
CA ASP A 11 2.04 -3.05 -13.75
C ASP A 11 2.31 -4.55 -13.99
N GLY A 12 1.46 -5.20 -14.78
CA GLY A 12 1.50 -6.64 -15.06
C GLY A 12 1.08 -7.56 -13.91
N CYS A 13 0.94 -7.07 -12.66
CA CYS A 13 0.46 -7.89 -11.56
C CYS A 13 -1.07 -8.05 -11.60
N LYS A 14 -1.58 -9.29 -11.48
CA LYS A 14 -3.02 -9.56 -11.49
C LYS A 14 -3.78 -9.02 -10.26
N GLY A 15 -3.08 -8.80 -9.15
CA GLY A 15 -3.73 -8.41 -7.90
C GLY A 15 -2.80 -7.70 -6.92
N PHE A 16 -3.41 -7.19 -5.86
CA PHE A 16 -2.73 -6.54 -4.76
C PHE A 16 -2.11 -7.58 -3.83
N LYS A 17 -0.85 -7.35 -3.44
CA LYS A 17 -0.16 -8.14 -2.40
C LYS A 17 0.24 -7.25 -1.25
N ALA A 18 0.39 -7.84 -0.07
CA ALA A 18 0.89 -7.12 1.09
C ALA A 18 2.28 -6.54 0.77
N PHE A 19 2.57 -5.36 1.31
CA PHE A 19 3.72 -4.57 0.91
C PHE A 19 4.46 -4.00 2.11
N ASP A 20 5.78 -4.06 2.05
CA ASP A 20 6.67 -3.37 2.98
C ASP A 20 7.14 -2.07 2.33
N VAL A 21 6.65 -0.94 2.84
CA VAL A 21 6.98 0.41 2.38
C VAL A 21 8.41 0.79 2.72
N ASN A 22 9.00 0.22 3.78
CA ASN A 22 10.38 0.53 4.17
C ASN A 22 11.38 -0.16 3.24
N GLU A 23 11.13 -1.43 2.93
CA GLU A 23 11.97 -2.25 2.04
C GLU A 23 11.57 -2.12 0.56
N GLY A 24 10.46 -1.46 0.27
CA GLY A 24 9.98 -1.23 -1.10
C GLY A 24 9.58 -2.51 -1.85
N ARG A 25 9.11 -3.55 -1.18
CA ARG A 25 8.84 -4.86 -1.80
C ARG A 25 7.52 -5.52 -1.37
N GLN A 26 6.98 -6.35 -2.24
CA GLN A 26 5.86 -7.23 -1.88
C GLN A 26 6.34 -8.31 -0.90
N VAL A 27 5.50 -8.64 0.08
CA VAL A 27 5.78 -9.68 1.08
C VAL A 27 4.76 -10.80 0.98
N GLY A 28 5.24 -12.03 1.21
CA GLY A 28 4.39 -13.23 1.21
C GLY A 28 3.60 -13.41 2.51
N ASN A 29 4.10 -12.86 3.63
CA ASN A 29 3.48 -12.98 4.95
C ASN A 29 3.11 -11.59 5.49
N LEU A 30 1.90 -11.47 6.05
CA LEU A 30 1.37 -10.23 6.59
C LEU A 30 2.17 -9.69 7.78
N ILE A 31 2.92 -10.54 8.50
CA ILE A 31 3.78 -10.09 9.61
C ILE A 31 4.88 -9.13 9.15
N TYR A 32 5.26 -9.18 7.86
CA TYR A 32 6.27 -8.31 7.27
C TYR A 32 5.66 -7.13 6.50
N ALA A 33 4.33 -7.02 6.49
CA ALA A 33 3.66 -5.94 5.78
C ALA A 33 3.69 -4.67 6.62
N SER A 34 3.79 -3.50 5.97
CA SER A 34 3.70 -2.23 6.69
C SER A 34 2.30 -2.05 7.29
N LEU A 35 2.27 -1.72 8.58
CA LEU A 35 1.09 -1.30 9.31
C LEU A 35 1.09 0.22 9.42
N MET A 36 0.02 0.85 8.95
CA MET A 36 -0.13 2.30 9.00
C MET A 36 -1.51 2.70 9.49
N GLU A 37 -1.60 3.85 10.13
CA GLU A 37 -2.89 4.46 10.47
C GLU A 37 -3.50 5.12 9.23
N ASN A 38 -4.82 5.09 9.11
CA ASN A 38 -5.51 5.75 8.00
C ASN A 38 -5.70 7.26 8.26
N THR A 39 -4.58 7.98 8.41
CA THR A 39 -4.53 9.44 8.57
C THR A 39 -4.32 10.14 7.23
N GLU A 40 -4.63 11.44 7.17
CA GLU A 40 -4.42 12.23 5.96
C GLU A 40 -2.94 12.30 5.55
N ASP A 41 -2.04 12.48 6.51
CA ASP A 41 -0.58 12.45 6.28
C ASP A 41 -0.12 11.10 5.67
N THR A 42 -0.65 9.98 6.16
CA THR A 42 -0.34 8.66 5.59
C THR A 42 -0.83 8.55 4.15
N ARG A 43 -2.05 9.01 3.86
CA ARG A 43 -2.62 8.99 2.50
C ARG A 43 -1.78 9.82 1.53
N GLN A 44 -1.35 11.00 1.96
CA GLN A 44 -0.49 11.88 1.15
C GLN A 44 0.88 11.26 0.90
N LYS A 45 1.50 10.63 1.91
CA LYS A 45 2.76 9.91 1.75
C LYS A 45 2.63 8.76 0.75
N LEU A 46 1.57 7.97 0.84
CA LEU A 46 1.33 6.87 -0.09
C LEU A 46 1.02 7.37 -1.51
N GLN A 47 0.25 8.44 -1.66
CA GLN A 47 0.00 9.03 -2.98
C GLN A 47 1.30 9.56 -3.60
N LYS A 48 2.12 10.28 -2.82
CA LYS A 48 3.44 10.73 -3.28
C LYS A 48 4.32 9.57 -3.70
N LEU A 49 4.30 8.45 -2.98
CA LEU A 49 5.05 7.25 -3.35
C LEU A 49 4.54 6.65 -4.67
N ALA A 50 3.22 6.58 -4.87
CA ALA A 50 2.63 6.14 -6.13
C ALA A 50 3.00 7.07 -7.29
N ASP A 51 2.92 8.39 -7.10
CA ASP A 51 3.26 9.40 -8.10
C ASP A 51 4.73 9.33 -8.52
N LEU A 52 5.64 9.11 -7.56
CA LEU A 52 7.08 8.92 -7.84
C LEU A 52 7.36 7.64 -8.65
N ASN A 53 6.46 6.65 -8.60
CA ASN A 53 6.59 5.37 -9.29
C ASN A 53 5.52 5.18 -10.38
N LYS A 54 5.06 6.30 -10.97
CA LYS A 54 3.97 6.30 -11.95
C LYS A 54 4.29 5.50 -13.21
N GLU A 55 5.57 5.45 -13.61
CA GLU A 55 6.04 4.64 -14.74
C GLU A 55 5.80 3.14 -14.54
N TYR A 56 5.79 2.67 -13.29
CA TYR A 56 5.50 1.27 -12.93
C TYR A 56 4.03 1.03 -12.60
N HIS A 57 3.17 2.03 -12.80
CA HIS A 57 1.77 2.03 -12.42
C HIS A 57 1.54 1.51 -10.99
N LEU A 58 2.38 1.96 -10.06
CA LEU A 58 2.29 1.55 -8.66
C LEU A 58 0.98 2.04 -8.04
N VAL A 59 0.14 1.10 -7.60
CA VAL A 59 -1.08 1.39 -6.86
C VAL A 59 -0.94 0.84 -5.45
N LEU A 60 -1.17 1.68 -4.45
CA LEU A 60 -1.13 1.33 -3.04
C LEU A 60 -2.53 1.37 -2.44
N GLN A 61 -2.80 0.45 -1.52
CA GLN A 61 -4.06 0.38 -0.77
C GLN A 61 -3.79 0.25 0.71
N LEU A 62 -4.60 0.95 1.50
CA LEU A 62 -4.76 0.66 2.92
C LEU A 62 -5.97 -0.25 3.09
N ARG A 63 -5.77 -1.40 3.73
CA ARG A 63 -6.85 -2.35 4.02
C ARG A 63 -7.00 -2.62 5.50
N ARG A 64 -8.25 -2.73 5.95
CA ARG A 64 -8.60 -3.19 7.29
C ARG A 64 -9.58 -4.34 7.21
N LYS A 65 -9.22 -5.48 7.81
CA LYS A 65 -10.03 -6.72 7.78
C LYS A 65 -10.47 -7.06 6.34
N GLY A 66 -9.56 -6.92 5.38
CA GLY A 66 -9.80 -7.18 3.96
C GLY A 66 -10.53 -6.08 3.18
N ARG A 67 -11.12 -5.08 3.84
CA ARG A 67 -11.81 -3.95 3.18
C ARG A 67 -10.83 -2.85 2.81
N VAL A 68 -10.97 -2.29 1.62
CA VAL A 68 -10.18 -1.14 1.16
C VAL A 68 -10.71 0.12 1.83
N CYS A 69 -9.83 0.84 2.53
CA CYS A 69 -10.16 2.11 3.20
C CYS A 69 -9.56 3.32 2.47
N PHE A 70 -8.51 3.09 1.68
CA PHE A 70 -7.88 4.08 0.83
C PHE A 70 -7.17 3.37 -0.32
N GLN A 71 -7.12 4.02 -1.49
CA GLN A 71 -6.34 3.60 -2.63
C GLN A 71 -5.75 4.84 -3.30
N THR A 72 -4.49 4.75 -3.72
CA THR A 72 -3.84 5.80 -4.51
C THR A 72 -4.46 5.89 -5.91
N LYS A 73 -4.47 7.10 -6.46
CA LYS A 73 -4.95 7.41 -7.80
C LYS A 73 -3.85 7.27 -8.83
#